data_AF-A0A928CY06-F1
#
_entry.id   AF-A0A928CY06-F1
#
_cell.length_a   1.000
_cell.length_b   1.000
_cell.length_c   1.000
_cell.angle_alpha   90.00
_cell.angle_beta   90.00
_cell.angle_gamma   90.00
#
_symmetry.space_group_name_H-M   'P 1'
#
loop_
_entity.id
_entity.type
_entity.pdbx_description
1 polymer ?
#
loop_
_entity_poly.entity_id
_entity_poly.type
_entity_poly.pdbx_seq_one_letter_code
_entity_poly.pdbx_strand_id
1 'polypeptide(L)'
;MKYYFTEQLNSELLELFLIESLEYCDKFSLIWRDDLSDDYCAGEKDELLEELSTFIVAQIKVQEWPGTKILNSWATMYTFHLTQQSIFVLLKFLKSLFQCHCFEDFVLYHKSGLPFLTTVFHEEIAFLDIDETTIKQIFKQIPILQELLIEQEKCKQRYAVSVKYDNDTTYSPPVKIIKIFDSETQAEMFVERMSSCGYSEDDFVILPFIDRL
;
A
#
# COMPACT_ATOMS: atom_id res chain seq x y z
N MET A 1 18.17 0.10 -1.11
CA MET A 1 17.88 -1.00 -2.06
C MET A 1 16.42 -1.31 -1.89
N LYS A 2 15.70 -1.62 -2.98
CA LYS A 2 14.26 -1.87 -2.87
C LYS A 2 13.92 -3.36 -2.80
N TYR A 3 13.09 -3.71 -1.82
CA TYR A 3 12.49 -5.03 -1.68
C TYR A 3 10.97 -4.90 -1.74
N TYR A 4 10.35 -5.51 -2.73
CA TYR A 4 8.90 -5.46 -2.93
C TYR A 4 8.21 -6.59 -2.20
N PHE A 5 7.10 -6.28 -1.56
CA PHE A 5 6.18 -7.29 -1.05
C PHE A 5 5.45 -7.95 -2.21
N THR A 6 5.44 -9.27 -2.24
CA THR A 6 4.72 -10.06 -3.26
C THR A 6 3.30 -10.38 -2.86
N GLU A 7 3.03 -10.33 -1.56
CA GLU A 7 1.77 -10.71 -0.95
C GLU A 7 1.48 -9.82 0.26
N GLN A 8 0.22 -9.77 0.66
CA GLN A 8 -0.21 -9.09 1.87
C GLN A 8 0.31 -9.82 3.12
N LEU A 9 0.71 -9.05 4.13
CA LEU A 9 0.98 -9.59 5.47
C LEU A 9 -0.33 -9.85 6.22
N ASN A 10 -0.45 -11.02 6.85
CA ASN A 10 -1.50 -11.22 7.84
C ASN A 10 -1.32 -10.26 9.04
N SER A 11 -2.35 -10.09 9.86
CA SER A 11 -2.35 -9.09 10.94
C SER A 11 -1.21 -9.28 11.95
N GLU A 12 -0.94 -10.52 12.36
CA GLU A 12 0.12 -10.85 13.32
C GLU A 12 1.51 -10.52 12.77
N LEU A 13 1.73 -10.82 11.48
CA LEU A 13 2.99 -10.54 10.81
C LEU A 13 3.18 -9.03 10.54
N LEU A 14 2.10 -8.33 10.21
CA LEU A 14 2.10 -6.88 10.05
C LEU A 14 2.42 -6.18 11.38
N GLU A 15 1.77 -6.60 12.47
CA GLU A 15 2.06 -6.09 13.81
C GLU A 15 3.52 -6.33 14.19
N LEU A 16 4.01 -7.56 14.05
CA LEU A 16 5.40 -7.91 14.33
C LEU A 16 6.36 -7.04 13.50
N PHE A 17 6.10 -6.88 12.21
CA PHE A 17 6.92 -6.05 11.33
C PHE A 17 6.96 -4.58 11.77
N LEU A 18 5.82 -3.99 12.15
CA LEU A 18 5.77 -2.62 12.64
C LEU A 18 6.51 -2.44 13.97
N ILE A 19 6.42 -3.43 14.87
CA ILE A 19 7.12 -3.41 16.15
C ILE A 19 8.64 -3.53 15.95
N GLU A 20 9.12 -4.48 15.15
CA GLU A 20 10.56 -4.59 14.85
C GLU A 20 11.08 -3.33 14.13
N SER A 21 10.24 -2.67 13.33
CA SER A 21 10.60 -1.43 12.64
C SER A 21 10.90 -0.26 13.59
N LEU A 22 10.50 -0.29 14.87
CA LEU A 22 10.85 0.74 15.86
C LEU A 22 12.37 0.85 16.10
N GLU A 23 13.13 -0.22 15.81
CA GLU A 23 14.59 -0.19 15.89
C GLU A 23 15.19 0.79 14.87
N TYR A 24 14.54 0.96 13.71
CA TYR A 24 15.07 1.69 12.56
C TYR A 24 14.29 2.99 12.25
N CYS A 25 13.01 3.02 12.58
CA CYS A 25 12.07 4.08 12.23
C CYS A 25 11.65 4.91 13.45
N ASP A 26 11.31 6.18 13.24
CA ASP A 26 10.81 7.08 14.29
C ASP A 26 9.53 7.82 13.92
N LYS A 27 9.08 7.72 12.66
CA LYS A 27 7.89 8.38 12.14
C LYS A 27 7.16 7.52 11.12
N PHE A 28 5.88 7.82 10.97
CA PHE A 28 5.08 7.36 9.84
C PHE A 28 4.21 8.51 9.32
N SER A 29 3.72 8.37 8.08
CA SER A 29 2.71 9.27 7.54
C SER A 29 1.52 8.54 6.97
N LEU A 30 0.37 9.18 7.07
CA LEU A 30 -0.87 8.81 6.39
C LEU A 30 -1.26 9.94 5.42
N ILE A 31 -1.65 9.58 4.21
CA ILE A 31 -1.95 10.52 3.15
C ILE A 31 -3.47 10.57 2.96
N TRP A 32 -4.04 11.76 3.09
CA TRP A 32 -5.45 12.01 2.85
C TRP A 32 -5.64 12.82 1.58
N ARG A 33 -6.45 12.33 0.64
CA ARG A 33 -6.72 13.01 -0.61
C ARG A 33 -8.01 13.83 -0.52
N ASP A 34 -7.91 15.13 -0.80
CA ASP A 34 -9.05 16.04 -0.71
C ASP A 34 -10.11 15.77 -1.81
N ASP A 35 -9.73 15.09 -2.89
CA ASP A 35 -10.57 14.79 -4.05
C ASP A 35 -11.23 13.40 -4.00
N LEU A 36 -10.81 12.54 -3.07
CA LEU A 36 -11.42 11.22 -2.83
C LEU A 36 -12.25 11.17 -1.55
N SER A 37 -12.42 12.32 -0.88
CA SER A 37 -13.17 12.39 0.36
C SER A 37 -14.67 12.30 0.10
N ASP A 38 -15.22 11.09 0.07
CA ASP A 38 -16.65 10.87 0.24
C ASP A 38 -17.05 11.17 1.69
N ASP A 39 -18.22 11.78 1.90
CA ASP A 39 -18.76 12.12 3.24
C ASP A 39 -18.82 10.90 4.19
N TYR A 40 -18.91 9.68 3.63
CA TYR A 40 -18.90 8.42 4.40
C TYR A 40 -17.56 8.13 5.10
N CYS A 41 -16.46 8.63 4.56
CA CYS A 41 -15.12 8.38 5.08
C CYS A 41 -14.63 9.44 6.08
N ALA A 42 -15.34 10.57 6.18
CA ALA A 42 -14.92 11.69 7.02
C ALA A 42 -14.92 11.34 8.53
N GLY A 43 -15.93 10.59 8.99
CA GLY A 43 -16.05 10.19 10.40
C GLY A 43 -14.92 9.28 10.87
N GLU A 44 -14.59 8.24 10.09
CA GLU A 44 -13.49 7.30 10.42
C GLU A 44 -12.12 8.00 10.37
N LYS A 45 -11.93 8.91 9.41
CA LYS A 45 -10.72 9.73 9.32
C LYS A 45 -10.56 10.59 10.58
N ASP A 46 -11.61 11.28 10.99
CA ASP A 46 -11.56 12.14 12.18
C ASP A 46 -11.32 11.34 13.46
N GLU A 47 -11.92 10.14 13.60
CA GLU A 47 -11.68 9.23 14.73
C GLU A 47 -10.21 8.78 14.82
N LEU A 48 -9.62 8.33 13.71
CA LEU A 48 -8.20 7.94 13.67
C LEU A 48 -7.28 9.13 13.99
N LEU A 49 -7.56 10.30 13.43
CA LEU A 49 -6.77 11.51 13.70
C LEU A 49 -6.90 11.99 15.15
N GLU A 50 -8.08 11.81 15.78
CA GLU A 50 -8.29 12.11 17.20
C GLU A 50 -7.46 11.16 18.08
N GLU A 51 -7.51 9.85 17.83
CA GLU A 51 -6.72 8.86 18.58
C GLU A 51 -5.21 9.06 18.38
N LEU A 52 -4.77 9.49 17.19
CA LEU A 52 -3.36 9.76 16.89
C LEU A 52 -2.91 11.18 17.26
N SER A 53 -3.80 12.04 17.74
CA SER A 53 -3.55 13.48 17.92
C SER A 53 -2.33 13.78 18.81
N THR A 54 -2.08 12.97 19.83
CA THR A 54 -0.92 13.13 20.73
C THR A 54 0.41 12.76 20.09
N PHE A 55 0.39 12.06 18.96
CA PHE A 55 1.59 11.62 18.23
C PHE A 55 1.88 12.49 17.01
N ILE A 56 1.04 13.46 16.68
CA ILE A 56 1.19 14.26 15.46
C ILE A 56 2.47 15.11 15.50
N VAL A 57 3.22 15.07 14.41
CA VAL A 57 4.45 15.82 14.18
C VAL A 57 4.18 17.01 13.28
N ALA A 58 3.47 16.76 12.17
CA ALA A 58 3.20 17.75 11.15
C ALA A 58 1.96 17.39 10.34
N GLN A 59 1.33 18.40 9.78
CA GLN A 59 0.29 18.29 8.78
C GLN A 59 0.63 19.25 7.65
N ILE A 60 0.87 18.74 6.44
CA ILE A 60 1.27 19.57 5.30
C ILE A 60 0.46 19.23 4.05
N LYS A 61 0.17 20.24 3.22
CA LYS A 61 -0.39 20.04 1.89
C LYS A 61 0.73 19.64 0.94
N VAL A 62 0.50 18.57 0.18
CA VAL A 62 1.48 17.98 -0.75
C VAL A 62 0.82 17.62 -2.07
N GLN A 63 1.63 17.52 -3.11
CA GLN A 63 1.24 16.94 -4.41
C GLN A 63 2.06 15.69 -4.74
N GLU A 64 3.06 15.37 -3.91
CA GLU A 64 3.92 14.22 -4.04
C GLU A 64 4.34 13.73 -2.66
N TRP A 65 4.50 12.41 -2.54
CA TRP A 65 5.02 11.72 -1.37
C TRP A 65 5.77 10.46 -1.86
N PRO A 66 6.46 9.73 -0.98
CA PRO A 66 7.14 8.50 -1.39
C PRO A 66 6.14 7.54 -2.07
N GLY A 67 6.44 7.13 -3.31
CA GLY A 67 5.60 6.22 -4.09
C GLY A 67 4.73 6.92 -5.15
N THR A 68 4.12 8.06 -4.80
CA THR A 68 3.01 8.61 -5.60
C THR A 68 3.14 10.11 -5.82
N LYS A 69 2.67 10.58 -6.99
CA LYS A 69 2.49 12.00 -7.32
C LYS A 69 1.12 12.21 -7.95
N ILE A 70 0.35 13.15 -7.40
CA ILE A 70 -0.96 13.50 -7.93
C ILE A 70 -0.85 14.68 -8.91
N LEU A 71 -1.65 14.63 -9.97
CA LEU A 71 -1.75 15.69 -10.97
C LEU A 71 -3.01 16.51 -10.71
N ASN A 72 -2.89 17.84 -10.73
CA ASN A 72 -4.02 18.78 -10.66
C ASN A 72 -4.88 18.71 -9.37
N SER A 73 -4.33 18.16 -8.28
CA SER A 73 -5.00 18.06 -6.98
C SER A 73 -4.02 18.28 -5.82
N TRP A 74 -4.52 18.19 -4.59
CA TRP A 74 -3.73 18.27 -3.36
C TRP A 74 -4.13 17.15 -2.39
N ALA A 75 -3.14 16.68 -1.64
CA ALA A 75 -3.33 15.80 -0.52
C ALA A 75 -2.85 16.47 0.77
N THR A 76 -3.31 15.96 1.90
CA THR A 76 -2.81 16.30 3.22
C THR A 76 -2.00 15.13 3.73
N MET A 77 -0.70 15.34 3.95
CA MET A 77 0.15 14.36 4.63
C MET A 77 0.16 14.66 6.13
N TYR A 78 -0.33 13.71 6.91
CA TYR A 78 -0.24 13.71 8.36
C TYR A 78 0.96 12.88 8.76
N THR A 79 1.94 13.48 9.45
CA THR A 79 3.11 12.78 9.98
C THR A 79 2.97 12.61 11.48
N PHE A 80 3.28 11.42 11.98
CA PHE A 80 3.18 11.06 13.38
C PHE A 80 4.51 10.45 13.87
N HIS A 81 4.75 10.54 15.17
CA HIS A 81 5.80 9.77 15.83
C HIS A 81 5.44 8.29 15.81
N LEU A 82 6.39 7.45 15.39
CA LEU A 82 6.28 6.01 15.49
C LEU A 82 6.70 5.57 16.89
N THR A 83 5.72 5.14 17.67
CA THR A 83 5.87 4.57 19.01
C THR A 83 5.07 3.28 19.08
N GLN A 84 5.31 2.47 20.11
CA GLN A 84 4.51 1.27 20.31
C GLN A 84 3.01 1.62 20.48
N GLN A 85 2.70 2.72 21.19
CA GLN A 85 1.33 3.18 21.40
C GLN A 85 0.68 3.64 20.10
N SER A 86 1.39 4.41 19.26
CA SER A 86 0.85 4.86 17.97
C SER A 86 0.66 3.68 17.00
N ILE A 87 1.50 2.64 17.08
CA ILE A 87 1.31 1.39 16.31
C ILE A 87 0.01 0.70 16.71
N PHE A 88 -0.27 0.57 18.01
CA PHE A 88 -1.53 -0.04 18.47
C PHE A 88 -2.76 0.75 18.04
N VAL A 89 -2.69 2.09 18.03
CA VAL A 89 -3.76 2.91 17.46
C VAL A 89 -3.88 2.64 15.96
N LEU A 90 -2.77 2.73 15.21
CA LEU A 90 -2.74 2.51 13.77
C LEU A 90 -3.32 1.14 13.37
N LEU A 91 -2.96 0.07 14.08
CA LEU A 91 -3.41 -1.30 13.78
C LEU A 91 -4.92 -1.54 13.97
N LYS A 92 -5.64 -0.68 14.70
CA LYS A 92 -7.11 -0.73 14.73
C LYS A 92 -7.71 -0.41 13.35
N PHE A 93 -7.03 0.48 12.63
CA PHE A 93 -7.48 1.10 11.38
C PHE A 93 -6.77 0.53 10.14
N LEU A 94 -5.53 0.05 10.30
CA LEU A 94 -4.74 -0.58 9.26
C LEU A 94 -5.20 -2.03 9.07
N LYS A 95 -6.11 -2.26 8.11
CA LYS A 95 -6.69 -3.59 7.83
C LYS A 95 -5.70 -4.50 7.10
N SER A 96 -4.79 -3.92 6.34
CA SER A 96 -3.74 -4.62 5.61
C SER A 96 -2.55 -3.71 5.33
N LEU A 97 -1.49 -4.27 4.74
CA LEU A 97 -0.39 -3.48 4.18
C LEU A 97 -0.85 -2.51 3.08
N PHE A 98 -2.01 -2.76 2.47
CA PHE A 98 -2.54 -2.02 1.32
C PHE A 98 -3.83 -1.27 1.64
N GLN A 99 -4.23 -1.18 2.92
CA GLN A 99 -5.49 -0.54 3.29
C GLN A 99 -5.47 0.01 4.71
N CYS A 100 -5.62 1.33 4.83
CA CYS A 100 -5.84 2.03 6.09
C CYS A 100 -7.11 2.89 6.00
N HIS A 101 -8.27 2.23 6.12
CA HIS A 101 -9.58 2.85 5.90
C HIS A 101 -9.61 3.70 4.62
N CYS A 102 -9.74 5.02 4.80
CA CYS A 102 -9.96 6.01 3.79
C CYS A 102 -8.70 6.83 3.45
N PHE A 103 -7.56 6.52 4.08
CA PHE A 103 -6.28 7.10 3.69
C PHE A 103 -5.79 6.48 2.39
N GLU A 104 -5.21 7.32 1.55
CA GLU A 104 -4.68 6.94 0.24
C GLU A 104 -3.46 6.04 0.38
N ASP A 105 -2.49 6.42 1.21
CA ASP A 105 -1.19 5.73 1.33
C ASP A 105 -0.64 5.82 2.76
N PHE A 106 0.29 4.91 3.08
CA PHE A 106 1.05 4.82 4.32
C PHE A 106 2.56 4.76 4.05
N VAL A 107 3.34 5.49 4.84
CA VAL A 107 4.80 5.49 4.72
C VAL A 107 5.43 5.40 6.11
N LEU A 108 6.38 4.49 6.31
CA LEU A 108 7.29 4.51 7.45
C LEU A 108 8.58 5.24 7.08
N TYR A 109 9.12 6.03 8.00
CA TYR A 109 10.37 6.74 7.81
C TYR A 109 11.45 6.23 8.75
N HIS A 110 12.61 5.94 8.19
CA HIS A 110 13.83 5.66 8.93
C HIS A 110 14.22 6.88 9.78
N LYS A 111 14.93 6.68 10.89
CA LYS A 111 15.45 7.74 11.79
C LYS A 111 16.30 8.81 11.10
N SER A 112 16.79 8.54 9.89
CA SER A 112 17.50 9.52 9.05
C SER A 112 16.57 10.45 8.26
N GLY A 113 15.27 10.21 8.29
CA GLY A 113 14.25 10.92 7.51
C GLY A 113 13.99 10.34 6.11
N LEU A 114 14.69 9.27 5.72
CA LEU A 114 14.44 8.59 4.44
C LEU A 114 13.24 7.64 4.54
N PRO A 115 12.46 7.45 3.46
CA PRO A 115 11.42 6.42 3.42
C PRO A 115 12.01 5.03 3.69
N PHE A 116 11.34 4.26 4.53
CA PHE A 116 11.72 2.91 4.91
C PHE A 116 10.74 1.88 4.34
N LEU A 117 9.45 2.05 4.60
CA LEU A 117 8.36 1.33 3.95
C LEU A 117 7.52 2.34 3.19
N THR A 118 7.24 2.07 1.93
CA THR A 118 6.31 2.85 1.11
C THR A 118 5.19 1.94 0.63
N THR A 119 3.95 2.38 0.75
CA THR A 119 2.79 1.72 0.16
C THR A 119 2.15 2.62 -0.89
N VAL A 120 1.60 2.02 -1.93
CA VAL A 120 0.68 2.63 -2.89
C VAL A 120 -0.59 1.78 -2.86
N PHE A 121 -1.57 2.15 -2.05
CA PHE A 121 -2.69 1.24 -1.69
C PHE A 121 -3.52 0.85 -2.91
N HIS A 122 -3.87 1.81 -3.75
CA HIS A 122 -4.70 1.56 -4.94
C HIS A 122 -3.99 0.71 -6.01
N GLU A 123 -2.65 0.62 -5.95
CA GLU A 123 -1.85 -0.25 -6.80
C GLU A 123 -1.48 -1.58 -6.10
N GLU A 124 -1.87 -1.78 -4.84
CA GLU A 124 -1.41 -2.91 -3.99
C GLU A 124 0.12 -3.09 -4.02
N ILE A 125 0.85 -1.99 -4.13
CA ILE A 125 2.31 -2.00 -4.13
C ILE A 125 2.81 -1.62 -2.75
N ALA A 126 3.74 -2.40 -2.21
CA ALA A 126 4.52 -2.00 -1.06
C ALA A 126 5.97 -2.41 -1.27
N PHE A 127 6.89 -1.56 -0.82
CA PHE A 127 8.31 -1.87 -0.85
C PHE A 127 9.07 -1.27 0.32
N LEU A 128 10.13 -1.97 0.73
CA LEU A 128 11.13 -1.47 1.64
C LEU A 128 12.24 -0.78 0.86
N ASP A 129 12.64 0.44 1.23
CA ASP A 129 13.87 1.07 0.74
C ASP A 129 14.91 1.09 1.87
N ILE A 130 15.76 0.06 1.84
CA ILE A 130 16.60 -0.32 2.96
C ILE A 130 17.94 -0.84 2.47
N ASP A 131 18.99 -0.73 3.27
CA ASP A 131 20.29 -1.31 2.94
C ASP A 131 20.37 -2.82 3.24
N GLU A 132 21.37 -3.48 2.64
CA GLU A 132 21.56 -4.93 2.74
C GLU A 132 21.83 -5.41 4.17
N THR A 133 22.44 -4.57 5.02
CA THR A 133 22.75 -4.95 6.41
C THR A 133 21.47 -5.00 7.23
N THR A 134 20.66 -3.95 7.12
CA THR A 134 19.42 -3.85 7.88
C THR A 134 18.40 -4.91 7.45
N ILE A 135 18.22 -5.17 6.14
CA ILE A 135 17.28 -6.23 5.70
C ILE A 135 17.70 -7.63 6.18
N LYS A 136 19.01 -7.92 6.24
CA LYS A 136 19.53 -9.18 6.81
C LYS A 136 19.26 -9.30 8.31
N GLN A 137 19.18 -8.19 9.04
CA GLN A 137 18.77 -8.20 10.45
C GLN A 137 17.28 -8.47 10.58
N ILE A 138 16.45 -7.82 9.77
CA ILE A 138 15.01 -8.06 9.73
C ILE A 138 14.70 -9.51 9.37
N PHE A 139 15.39 -10.11 8.40
CA PHE A 139 15.21 -11.55 8.09
C PHE A 139 15.63 -12.49 9.22
N LYS A 140 16.50 -12.06 10.14
CA LYS A 140 16.79 -12.86 11.33
C LYS A 140 15.66 -12.78 12.37
N GLN A 141 15.04 -11.61 12.50
CA GLN A 141 13.92 -11.37 13.43
C GLN A 141 12.61 -11.96 12.89
N ILE A 142 12.36 -11.82 11.59
CA ILE A 142 11.14 -12.23 10.89
C ILE A 142 11.51 -13.04 9.63
N PRO A 143 11.92 -14.32 9.78
CA PRO A 143 12.42 -15.13 8.66
C PRO A 143 11.46 -15.29 7.48
N ILE A 144 10.15 -15.35 7.76
CA ILE A 144 9.12 -15.51 6.72
C ILE A 144 9.13 -14.35 5.70
N LEU A 145 9.60 -13.15 6.08
CA LEU A 145 9.69 -12.02 5.15
C LEU A 145 10.66 -12.30 3.99
N GLN A 146 11.62 -13.21 4.14
CA GLN A 146 12.52 -13.57 3.04
C GLN A 146 11.77 -14.26 1.89
N GLU A 147 10.64 -14.92 2.18
CA GLU A 147 9.79 -15.57 1.19
C GLU A 147 8.80 -14.58 0.56
N LEU A 148 8.40 -13.55 1.31
CA LEU A 148 7.41 -12.55 0.91
C LEU A 148 8.01 -11.30 0.24
N LEU A 149 9.34 -11.17 0.27
CA LEU A 149 10.07 -10.06 -0.33
C LEU A 149 10.90 -10.51 -1.54
N ILE A 150 10.87 -9.69 -2.59
CA ILE A 150 11.76 -9.83 -3.74
C ILE A 150 12.56 -8.54 -3.92
N GLU A 151 13.86 -8.68 -4.12
CA GLU A 151 14.73 -7.58 -4.50
C GLU A 151 14.35 -7.01 -5.87
N GLN A 152 14.31 -5.68 -6.02
CA GLN A 152 13.89 -5.00 -7.25
C GLN A 152 14.53 -5.55 -8.54
N GLU A 153 15.81 -5.89 -8.50
CA GLU A 153 16.54 -6.43 -9.67
C GLU A 153 16.05 -7.83 -10.11
N LYS A 154 15.32 -8.51 -9.24
CA LYS A 154 14.70 -9.83 -9.44
C LYS A 154 13.18 -9.73 -9.63
N CYS A 155 12.64 -8.51 -9.70
CA CYS A 155 11.22 -8.25 -9.89
C CYS A 155 10.93 -7.95 -11.36
N LYS A 156 9.75 -8.39 -11.82
CA LYS A 156 9.09 -7.83 -12.99
C LYS A 156 7.68 -7.43 -12.59
N GLN A 157 7.32 -6.16 -12.79
CA GLN A 157 5.94 -5.75 -12.66
C GLN A 157 5.13 -6.34 -13.83
N ARG A 158 4.02 -6.98 -13.50
CA ARG A 158 3.10 -7.60 -14.45
C ARG A 158 1.68 -7.18 -14.13
N TYR A 159 0.77 -7.40 -15.07
CA TYR A 159 -0.60 -6.93 -14.99
C TYR A 159 -1.54 -8.11 -15.23
N ALA A 160 -2.39 -8.42 -14.26
CA ALA A 160 -3.43 -9.43 -14.37
C ALA A 160 -4.75 -8.75 -14.78
N VAL A 161 -5.36 -9.23 -15.86
CA VAL A 161 -6.76 -8.89 -16.19
C VAL A 161 -7.65 -9.95 -15.60
N SER A 162 -8.63 -9.52 -14.81
CA SER A 162 -9.55 -10.38 -14.08
C SER A 162 -11.01 -9.93 -14.25
N VAL A 163 -11.98 -10.84 -14.16
CA VAL A 163 -13.42 -10.52 -14.28
C VAL A 163 -14.02 -10.19 -12.91
N LYS A 164 -14.79 -9.10 -12.82
CA LYS A 164 -15.66 -8.80 -11.67
C LYS A 164 -16.82 -9.79 -11.64
N TYR A 165 -16.96 -10.55 -10.57
CA TYR A 165 -18.20 -11.29 -10.32
C TYR A 165 -19.15 -10.39 -9.53
N ASP A 166 -20.31 -10.12 -10.11
CA ASP A 166 -21.40 -9.37 -9.50
C ASP A 166 -22.09 -10.25 -8.44
N ASN A 167 -21.40 -10.47 -7.32
CA ASN A 167 -22.00 -10.99 -6.11
C ASN A 167 -21.87 -9.92 -5.04
N ASP A 168 -22.89 -9.07 -4.99
CA ASP A 168 -23.43 -8.35 -3.85
C ASP A 168 -22.46 -8.06 -2.67
N THR A 169 -22.04 -6.79 -2.59
CA THR A 169 -21.76 -6.04 -1.36
C THR A 169 -21.16 -6.83 -0.18
N THR A 170 -19.84 -7.11 -0.19
CA THR A 170 -18.88 -6.99 0.94
C THR A 170 -17.65 -7.87 0.68
N TYR A 171 -16.46 -7.28 0.82
CA TYR A 171 -15.13 -7.92 0.68
C TYR A 171 -14.79 -8.43 -0.74
N SER A 172 -13.56 -8.14 -1.18
CA SER A 172 -13.00 -8.43 -2.52
C SER A 172 -13.65 -9.63 -3.21
N PRO A 173 -14.47 -9.43 -4.27
CA PRO A 173 -15.08 -10.55 -4.98
C PRO A 173 -13.97 -11.48 -5.50
N PRO A 174 -14.20 -12.79 -5.59
CA PRO A 174 -13.20 -13.72 -6.10
C PRO A 174 -12.91 -13.39 -7.57
N VAL A 175 -11.86 -12.62 -7.82
CA VAL A 175 -11.46 -12.21 -9.16
C VAL A 175 -10.79 -13.39 -9.84
N LYS A 176 -11.37 -13.89 -10.94
CA LYS A 176 -10.72 -14.93 -11.73
C LYS A 176 -9.76 -14.28 -12.71
N ILE A 177 -8.46 -14.50 -12.51
CA ILE A 177 -7.43 -14.07 -13.46
C ILE A 177 -7.68 -14.77 -14.80
N ILE A 178 -7.90 -13.97 -15.84
CA ILE A 178 -8.11 -14.43 -17.20
C ILE A 178 -6.77 -14.51 -17.92
N LYS A 179 -5.92 -13.50 -17.72
CA LYS A 179 -4.66 -13.34 -18.44
C LYS A 179 -3.69 -12.41 -17.72
N ILE A 180 -2.40 -12.68 -17.90
CA ILE A 180 -1.29 -11.88 -17.36
C ILE A 180 -0.53 -11.24 -18.53
N PHE A 181 -0.11 -9.99 -18.33
CA PHE A 181 0.59 -9.15 -19.30
C PHE A 181 1.88 -8.58 -18.70
N ASP A 182 2.80 -8.20 -19.57
CA ASP A 182 4.09 -7.64 -19.17
C ASP A 182 4.06 -6.11 -19.07
N SER A 183 2.97 -5.46 -19.48
CA SER A 183 2.75 -4.02 -19.32
C SER A 183 1.26 -3.68 -19.19
N GLU A 184 0.95 -2.55 -18.55
CA GLU A 184 -0.41 -2.05 -18.37
C GLU A 184 -1.09 -1.84 -19.73
N THR A 185 -0.40 -1.18 -20.66
CA THR A 185 -0.90 -0.96 -22.03
C THR A 185 -1.31 -2.25 -22.74
N GLN A 186 -0.61 -3.37 -22.50
CA GLN A 186 -1.01 -4.64 -23.09
C GLN A 186 -2.28 -5.20 -22.45
N ALA A 187 -2.47 -4.99 -21.15
CA ALA A 187 -3.68 -5.35 -20.42
C ALA A 187 -4.87 -4.47 -20.86
N GLU A 188 -4.68 -3.16 -20.97
CA GLU A 188 -5.67 -2.20 -21.48
C GLU A 188 -6.11 -2.56 -22.90
N MET A 189 -5.17 -2.77 -23.81
CA MET A 189 -5.46 -3.20 -25.18
C MET A 189 -6.19 -4.54 -25.25
N PHE A 190 -6.01 -5.41 -24.25
CA PHE A 190 -6.77 -6.65 -24.17
C PHE A 190 -8.22 -6.39 -23.71
N VAL A 191 -8.42 -5.54 -22.71
CA VAL A 191 -9.75 -5.13 -22.25
C VAL A 191 -10.53 -4.47 -23.38
N GLU A 192 -9.95 -3.49 -24.09
CA GLU A 192 -10.57 -2.82 -25.25
C GLU A 192 -11.01 -3.81 -26.35
N ARG A 193 -10.22 -4.86 -26.58
CA ARG A 193 -10.57 -5.93 -27.53
C ARG A 193 -11.73 -6.76 -27.04
N MET A 194 -11.83 -7.02 -25.74
CA MET A 194 -12.98 -7.70 -25.15
C MET A 194 -14.24 -6.83 -25.27
N SER A 195 -14.13 -5.51 -25.07
CA SER A 195 -15.21 -4.55 -25.30
C SER A 195 -15.73 -4.62 -26.73
N SER A 196 -14.80 -4.66 -27.69
CA SER A 196 -15.11 -4.80 -29.11
C SER A 196 -15.80 -6.13 -29.45
N CYS A 197 -15.69 -7.13 -28.58
CA CYS A 197 -16.36 -8.43 -28.70
C CYS A 197 -17.70 -8.52 -27.95
N GLY A 198 -18.18 -7.41 -27.36
CA GLY A 198 -19.48 -7.32 -26.70
C GLY A 198 -19.49 -7.51 -25.19
N TYR A 199 -18.32 -7.50 -24.54
CA TYR A 199 -18.22 -7.42 -23.07
C TYR A 199 -18.21 -5.95 -22.61
N SER A 200 -18.57 -5.66 -21.36
CA SER A 200 -18.39 -4.32 -20.80
C SER A 200 -16.95 -4.14 -20.30
N GLU A 201 -16.36 -2.96 -20.46
CA GLU A 201 -15.06 -2.64 -19.83
C GLU A 201 -15.15 -2.71 -18.32
N ASP A 202 -16.31 -2.32 -17.78
CA ASP A 202 -16.61 -2.36 -16.36
C ASP A 202 -16.59 -3.78 -15.79
N ASP A 203 -16.69 -4.82 -16.62
CA ASP A 203 -16.62 -6.22 -16.22
C ASP A 203 -15.19 -6.65 -15.84
N PHE A 204 -14.18 -5.85 -16.20
CA PHE A 204 -12.77 -6.21 -16.00
C PHE A 204 -12.10 -5.34 -14.93
N VAL A 205 -11.09 -5.91 -14.29
CA VAL A 205 -10.14 -5.20 -13.42
C VAL A 205 -8.73 -5.54 -13.89
N ILE A 206 -7.90 -4.51 -14.05
CA ILE A 206 -6.46 -4.65 -14.27
C ILE A 206 -5.80 -4.50 -12.90
N LEU A 207 -5.10 -5.54 -12.47
CA LEU A 207 -4.38 -5.56 -11.20
C LEU A 207 -2.88 -5.65 -11.47
N PRO A 208 -2.08 -4.63 -11.09
CA PRO A 208 -0.64 -4.76 -11.09
C PRO A 208 -0.22 -5.76 -9.99
N PHE A 209 0.85 -6.51 -10.24
CA PHE A 209 1.50 -7.32 -9.21
C PHE A 209 3.00 -7.48 -9.51
N ILE A 210 3.77 -7.82 -8.48
CA ILE A 210 5.20 -8.04 -8.59
C ILE A 210 5.49 -9.54 -8.72
N ASP A 211 6.05 -9.94 -9.86
CA ASP A 211 6.42 -11.33 -10.16
C ASP A 211 7.95 -11.53 -10.02
N ARG A 212 8.37 -12.77 -9.70
CA ARG A 212 9.80 -13.15 -9.68
C ARG A 212 10.28 -13.34 -11.13
N LEU A 213 11.43 -12.75 -11.46
CA LEU A 213 12.14 -13.00 -12.72
C LEU A 213 12.63 -14.45 -12.85
#